data_AF-A0A3P6T5K3-F1
#
_entry.id   AF-A0A3P6T5K3-F1
#
_cell.length_a   1.000
_cell.length_b   1.000
_cell.length_c   1.000
_cell.angle_alpha   90.00
_cell.angle_beta   90.00
_cell.angle_gamma   90.00
#
_symmetry.space_group_name_H-M   'P 1'
#
loop_
_entity.id
_entity.type
_entity.pdbx_description
1 polymer ?
#
loop_
_entity_poly.entity_id
_entity_poly.type
_entity_poly.pdbx_seq_one_letter_code
_entity_poly.pdbx_strand_id
1 'polypeptide(L)'
;MYTNYGAEDIEDEVDPMEELLAQHRKEKKALKEKALSMKKIAKSGNKQKQKETNAEIERLESEMAARHEREISNLKVRQCTSVLLNIPSSFGKLIFVSSFMLCHQIAALASKYSKILKASLPKGGVSTLTLYRFHRIIRKPGISAEALLFCLKLQKLQTLKFNILTFRKHL
;
A
#
# COMPACT_ATOMS: atom_id res chain seq x y z
N MET A 1 -27.61 -50.91 2.58
CA MET A 1 -26.15 -50.87 2.81
C MET A 1 -25.56 -49.88 1.82
N TYR A 2 -25.25 -48.66 2.26
CA TYR A 2 -24.65 -47.63 1.41
C TYR A 2 -23.14 -47.59 1.68
N THR A 3 -22.39 -47.65 0.60
CA THR A 3 -20.94 -47.74 0.55
C THR A 3 -20.30 -46.49 1.14
N ASN A 4 -19.61 -46.69 2.25
CA ASN A 4 -18.69 -45.74 2.86
C ASN A 4 -17.48 -45.64 1.90
N TYR A 5 -17.54 -44.71 0.95
CA TYR A 5 -16.44 -44.41 0.04
C TYR A 5 -15.29 -43.86 0.87
N GLY A 6 -14.19 -44.61 0.86
CA GLY A 6 -12.94 -44.24 1.50
C GLY A 6 -12.56 -42.82 1.12
N ALA A 7 -12.47 -41.97 2.14
CA ALA A 7 -11.69 -40.76 2.09
C ALA A 7 -10.24 -41.19 1.86
N GLU A 8 -9.86 -41.32 0.60
CA GLU A 8 -8.46 -41.20 0.24
C GLU A 8 -8.09 -39.76 0.60
N ASP A 9 -7.23 -39.63 1.60
CA ASP A 9 -6.60 -38.39 2.04
C ASP A 9 -5.80 -37.83 0.85
N ILE A 10 -6.49 -37.12 -0.04
CA ILE A 10 -5.86 -36.20 -0.97
C ILE A 10 -5.26 -35.14 -0.05
N GLU A 11 -3.94 -35.19 0.13
CA GLU A 11 -3.15 -34.11 0.72
C GLU A 11 -3.32 -32.87 -0.17
N ASP A 12 -4.46 -32.20 -0.05
CA ASP A 12 -4.73 -30.93 -0.68
C ASP A 12 -3.67 -29.97 -0.15
N GLU A 13 -2.73 -29.63 -1.04
CA GLU A 13 -1.67 -28.66 -0.79
C GLU A 13 -2.34 -27.31 -0.46
N VAL A 14 -2.57 -27.07 0.83
CA VAL A 14 -3.30 -25.89 1.31
C VAL A 14 -2.51 -24.65 0.90
N ASP A 15 -3.15 -23.76 0.14
CA ASP A 15 -2.55 -22.48 -0.24
C ASP A 15 -2.09 -21.74 1.04
N PRO A 16 -0.79 -21.38 1.16
CA PRO A 16 -0.28 -20.64 2.31
C PRO A 16 -1.08 -19.37 2.64
N MET A 17 -1.74 -18.76 1.66
CA MET A 17 -2.65 -17.64 1.89
C MET A 17 -3.92 -18.04 2.66
N GLU A 18 -4.51 -19.19 2.30
CA GLU A 18 -5.71 -19.68 2.94
C GLU A 18 -5.45 -20.09 4.39
N GLU A 19 -4.31 -20.74 4.65
CA GLU A 19 -3.90 -21.11 6.00
C GLU A 19 -3.75 -19.86 6.89
N LEU A 20 -3.06 -18.83 6.39
CA LEU A 20 -2.87 -17.57 7.13
C LEU A 20 -4.22 -16.91 7.45
N LEU A 21 -5.13 -16.85 6.48
CA LEU A 21 -6.48 -16.31 6.71
C LEU A 21 -7.29 -17.15 7.70
N ALA A 22 -7.12 -18.47 7.71
CA ALA A 22 -7.75 -19.35 8.70
C ALA A 22 -7.23 -19.07 10.12
N GLN A 23 -5.92 -18.85 10.28
CA GLN A 23 -5.32 -18.43 11.54
C GLN A 23 -5.86 -17.06 12.00
N HIS A 24 -5.93 -16.06 11.11
CA HIS A 24 -6.50 -14.75 11.42
C HIS A 24 -7.96 -14.82 11.90
N ARG A 25 -8.77 -15.70 11.31
CA ARG A 25 -10.16 -15.95 11.75
C ARG A 25 -10.20 -16.52 13.17
N LYS A 26 -9.32 -17.48 13.49
CA LYS A 26 -9.21 -18.08 14.84
C LYS A 26 -8.79 -17.02 15.87
N GLU A 27 -7.76 -16.23 15.58
CA GLU A 27 -7.28 -15.16 16.46
C GLU A 27 -8.35 -14.08 16.70
N LYS A 28 -9.04 -13.65 15.64
CA LYS A 28 -10.11 -12.65 15.76
C LYS A 28 -11.26 -13.15 16.62
N LYS A 29 -11.58 -14.45 16.56
CA LYS A 29 -12.57 -15.07 17.44
C LYS A 29 -12.11 -15.06 18.90
N ALA A 30 -10.88 -15.49 19.15
CA ALA A 30 -10.31 -15.48 20.51
C ALA A 30 -10.25 -14.07 21.11
N LEU A 31 -9.92 -13.04 20.31
CA LEU A 31 -9.92 -11.66 20.79
C LEU A 31 -11.32 -11.16 21.15
N LYS A 32 -12.35 -11.50 20.36
CA LYS A 32 -13.74 -11.17 20.68
C LYS A 32 -14.19 -11.79 22.01
N GLU A 33 -13.83 -13.05 22.24
CA GLU A 33 -14.13 -13.74 23.51
C GLU A 33 -13.41 -13.07 24.69
N LYS A 34 -12.13 -12.70 24.53
CA LYS A 34 -11.37 -11.93 25.52
C LYS A 34 -11.99 -10.55 25.80
N ALA A 35 -12.37 -9.82 24.75
CA ALA A 35 -13.03 -8.52 24.87
C ALA A 35 -14.36 -8.61 25.61
N LEU A 36 -15.16 -9.65 25.36
CA LEU A 36 -16.39 -9.91 26.09
C LEU A 36 -16.12 -10.21 27.58
N SER A 37 -15.08 -11.00 27.87
CA SER A 37 -14.65 -11.29 29.25
C SER A 37 -14.23 -10.00 29.99
N MET A 38 -13.39 -9.17 29.36
CA MET A 38 -12.96 -7.88 29.90
C MET A 38 -14.15 -6.96 30.17
N LYS A 39 -15.10 -6.86 29.22
CA LYS A 39 -16.34 -6.08 29.41
C LYS A 39 -17.18 -6.59 30.57
N LYS A 40 -17.28 -7.92 30.76
CA LYS A 40 -18.00 -8.50 31.90
C LYS A 40 -17.35 -8.12 33.23
N ILE A 41 -16.02 -8.16 33.32
CA ILE A 41 -15.25 -7.78 34.52
C ILE A 41 -15.43 -6.28 34.82
N ALA A 42 -15.43 -5.43 33.80
CA ALA A 42 -15.53 -3.98 33.96
C ALA A 42 -16.94 -3.46 34.31
N LYS A 43 -17.97 -4.31 34.27
CA LYS A 43 -19.37 -3.92 34.59
C LYS A 43 -19.61 -3.50 36.05
N SER A 44 -18.60 -3.44 36.90
CA SER A 44 -18.72 -3.22 38.36
C SER A 44 -19.17 -1.80 38.81
N GLY A 45 -20.03 -1.10 38.06
CA GLY A 45 -20.55 0.23 38.43
C GLY A 45 -19.54 1.39 38.31
N ASN A 46 -18.26 1.11 38.10
CA ASN A 46 -17.23 2.13 37.92
C ASN A 46 -17.10 2.55 36.45
N LYS A 47 -17.63 3.73 36.11
CA LYS A 47 -17.60 4.30 34.74
C LYS A 47 -16.18 4.50 34.21
N GLN A 48 -15.23 4.86 35.07
CA GLN A 48 -13.83 5.07 34.66
C GLN A 48 -13.21 3.75 34.19
N LYS A 49 -13.38 2.67 34.96
CA LYS A 49 -12.89 1.33 34.58
C LYS A 49 -13.52 0.82 33.28
N GLN A 50 -14.79 1.12 33.02
CA GLN A 50 -15.44 0.75 31.75
C GLN A 50 -14.83 1.48 30.56
N LYS A 51 -14.54 2.77 30.70
CA LYS A 51 -13.90 3.56 29.63
C LYS A 51 -12.48 3.05 29.35
N GLU A 52 -11.69 2.80 30.39
CA GLU A 52 -10.34 2.22 30.26
C GLU A 52 -10.37 0.84 29.61
N THR A 53 -11.31 0.00 30.00
CA THR A 53 -11.47 -1.34 29.42
C THR A 53 -11.86 -1.27 27.95
N ASN A 54 -12.75 -0.36 27.57
CA ASN A 54 -13.13 -0.18 26.17
C ASN A 54 -11.97 0.36 25.33
N ALA A 55 -11.20 1.32 25.85
CA ALA A 55 -10.01 1.84 25.19
C ALA A 55 -8.94 0.76 24.99
N GLU A 56 -8.74 -0.11 25.98
CA GLU A 56 -7.81 -1.24 25.85
C GLU A 56 -8.28 -2.27 24.83
N ILE A 57 -9.59 -2.55 24.76
CA ILE A 57 -10.16 -3.43 23.73
C ILE A 57 -9.92 -2.86 22.33
N GLU A 58 -10.19 -1.56 22.14
CA GLU A 58 -9.94 -0.88 20.86
C GLU A 58 -8.46 -0.92 20.48
N ARG A 59 -7.57 -0.68 21.45
CA ARG A 59 -6.12 -0.79 21.25
C ARG A 59 -5.74 -2.19 20.78
N LEU A 60 -6.21 -3.24 21.46
CA LEU A 60 -5.92 -4.63 21.09
C LEU A 60 -6.47 -5.02 19.71
N GLU A 61 -7.68 -4.57 19.36
CA GLU A 61 -8.29 -4.82 18.05
C GLU A 61 -7.50 -4.13 16.93
N SER A 62 -7.06 -2.88 17.14
CA SER A 62 -6.26 -2.13 16.18
C SER A 62 -4.86 -2.75 15.98
N GLU A 63 -4.21 -3.19 17.05
CA GLU A 63 -2.90 -3.82 17.01
C GLU A 63 -2.95 -5.16 16.26
N MET A 64 -3.97 -5.96 16.51
CA MET A 64 -4.19 -7.22 15.79
C MET A 64 -4.43 -6.98 14.30
N ALA A 65 -5.28 -6.01 13.94
CA ALA A 65 -5.54 -5.66 12.55
C ALA A 65 -4.27 -5.20 11.81
N ALA A 66 -3.46 -4.35 12.44
CA ALA A 66 -2.19 -3.88 11.88
C ALA A 66 -1.18 -5.03 11.68
N ARG A 67 -1.18 -6.03 12.56
CA ARG A 67 -0.34 -7.23 12.43
C ARG A 67 -0.80 -8.09 11.26
N HIS A 68 -2.10 -8.38 11.16
CA HIS A 68 -2.69 -9.17 10.07
C HIS A 68 -2.43 -8.54 8.70
N GLU A 69 -2.57 -7.22 8.58
CA GLU A 69 -2.26 -6.49 7.34
C GLU A 69 -0.77 -6.62 6.95
N ARG A 70 0.13 -6.53 7.93
CA ARG A 70 1.58 -6.68 7.71
C ARG A 70 1.92 -8.10 7.26
N GLU A 71 1.33 -9.12 7.87
CA GLU A 71 1.54 -10.52 7.50
C GLU A 71 1.05 -10.82 6.09
N ILE A 72 -0.15 -10.35 5.73
CA ILE A 72 -0.69 -10.47 4.36
C ILE A 72 0.23 -9.77 3.35
N SER A 73 0.69 -8.55 3.66
CA SER A 73 1.58 -7.81 2.78
C SER A 73 2.92 -8.52 2.59
N ASN A 74 3.48 -9.05 3.67
CA ASN A 74 4.73 -9.82 3.62
C ASN A 74 4.58 -11.09 2.78
N LEU A 75 3.46 -11.82 2.93
CA LEU A 75 3.20 -13.03 2.15
C LEU A 75 3.04 -12.70 0.66
N LYS A 76 2.32 -11.64 0.32
CA LYS A 76 2.19 -11.14 -1.06
C LYS A 76 3.54 -10.75 -1.67
N VAL A 77 4.41 -10.07 -0.92
CA VAL A 77 5.76 -9.74 -1.39
C VAL A 77 6.57 -11.00 -1.66
N ARG A 78 6.50 -12.01 -0.77
CA ARG A 78 7.19 -13.29 -0.97
C ARG A 78 6.67 -14.03 -2.21
N GLN A 79 5.36 -14.07 -2.40
CA GLN A 79 4.73 -14.69 -3.58
C GLN A 79 5.07 -13.94 -4.87
N CYS A 80 5.16 -12.62 -4.85
CA CYS A 80 5.61 -11.84 -6.00
C CYS A 80 7.11 -12.06 -6.27
N THR A 81 7.94 -12.13 -5.23
CA THR A 81 9.38 -12.34 -5.37
C THR A 81 9.71 -13.73 -5.94
N SER A 82 9.00 -14.78 -5.53
CA SER A 82 9.19 -16.12 -6.10
C SER A 82 8.84 -16.16 -7.59
N VAL A 83 7.80 -15.43 -8.02
CA VAL A 83 7.47 -15.29 -9.44
C VAL A 83 8.58 -14.56 -10.20
N LEU A 84 9.16 -13.50 -9.63
CA LEU A 84 10.25 -12.75 -10.26
C LEU A 84 11.56 -13.56 -10.37
N LEU A 85 11.86 -14.41 -9.38
CA LEU A 85 13.06 -15.26 -9.39
C LEU A 85 12.94 -16.45 -10.34
N ASN A 86 11.73 -16.87 -10.72
CA ASN A 86 11.49 -17.92 -11.71
C ASN A 86 11.48 -17.42 -13.16
N ILE A 87 11.76 -16.14 -13.41
CA ILE A 87 11.94 -15.64 -14.78
C ILE A 87 13.29 -16.18 -15.30
N PRO A 88 13.32 -16.90 -16.44
CA PRO A 88 14.56 -17.37 -17.04
C PRO A 88 15.54 -16.19 -17.20
N SER A 89 16.81 -16.38 -16.82
CA SER A 89 17.83 -15.32 -16.80
C SER A 89 18.01 -14.57 -18.13
N SER A 90 17.55 -15.17 -19.24
CA SER A 90 17.47 -14.56 -20.57
C SER A 90 16.45 -13.43 -20.67
N PHE A 91 15.33 -13.46 -19.95
CA PHE A 91 14.30 -12.41 -19.97
C PHE A 91 14.59 -11.26 -18.98
N GLY A 92 15.34 -11.51 -17.91
CA GLY A 92 15.73 -10.47 -16.96
C GLY A 92 16.52 -9.33 -17.60
N LYS A 93 17.38 -9.64 -18.60
CA LYS A 93 18.11 -8.64 -19.37
C LYS A 93 17.18 -7.75 -20.20
N LEU A 94 16.09 -8.30 -20.74
CA LEU A 94 15.16 -7.56 -21.59
C LEU A 94 14.29 -6.58 -20.78
N ILE A 95 13.86 -6.97 -19.58
CA ILE A 95 13.08 -6.12 -18.67
C ILE A 95 13.94 -4.98 -18.08
N PHE A 96 15.22 -5.26 -17.79
CA PHE A 96 16.12 -4.24 -17.26
C PHE A 96 16.43 -3.15 -18.31
N VAL A 97 16.64 -3.56 -19.57
CA VAL A 97 16.91 -2.62 -20.68
C VAL A 97 15.68 -1.76 -20.98
N SER A 98 14.47 -2.32 -20.97
CA SER A 98 13.24 -1.54 -21.22
C SER A 98 12.96 -0.52 -20.12
N SER A 99 13.17 -0.89 -18.86
CA SER A 99 13.03 0.03 -17.72
C SER A 99 14.06 1.17 -17.77
N PHE A 100 15.31 0.88 -18.11
CA PHE A 100 16.35 1.90 -18.27
C PHE A 100 16.03 2.87 -19.42
N MET A 101 15.58 2.36 -20.56
CA MET A 101 15.18 3.18 -21.71
C MET A 101 13.98 4.06 -21.39
N LEU A 102 13.00 3.55 -20.62
CA LEU A 102 11.84 4.33 -20.18
C LEU A 102 12.25 5.46 -19.22
N CYS A 103 13.13 5.18 -18.26
CA CYS A 103 13.68 6.20 -17.36
C CYS A 103 14.45 7.29 -18.12
N HIS A 104 15.23 6.91 -19.13
CA HIS A 104 15.97 7.87 -19.95
C HIS A 104 15.03 8.75 -20.79
N GLN A 105 13.97 8.17 -21.38
CA GLN A 105 12.95 8.94 -22.11
C GLN A 105 12.20 9.91 -21.20
N ILE A 106 11.81 9.47 -19.99
CA ILE A 106 11.14 10.33 -18.99
C ILE A 106 12.07 11.48 -18.56
N ALA A 107 13.35 11.21 -18.31
CA ALA A 107 14.33 12.23 -17.95
C ALA A 107 14.56 13.26 -19.08
N ALA A 108 14.64 12.80 -20.33
CA ALA A 108 14.77 13.67 -21.50
C ALA A 108 13.54 14.57 -21.68
N LEU A 109 12.33 14.00 -21.52
CA LEU A 109 11.08 14.75 -21.52
C LEU A 109 11.08 15.81 -20.41
N ALA A 110 11.41 15.44 -19.17
CA ALA A 110 11.48 16.37 -18.05
C ALA A 110 12.47 17.53 -18.30
N SER A 111 13.63 17.25 -18.88
CA SER A 111 14.63 18.26 -19.25
C SER A 111 14.10 19.23 -20.32
N LYS A 112 13.41 18.71 -21.35
CA LYS A 112 12.80 19.52 -22.41
C LYS A 112 11.71 20.44 -21.85
N TYR A 113 10.85 19.93 -20.98
CA TYR A 113 9.81 20.75 -20.33
C TYR A 113 10.40 21.80 -19.39
N SER A 114 11.46 21.47 -18.63
CA SER A 114 12.16 22.42 -17.76
C SER A 114 12.71 23.63 -18.53
N LYS A 115 13.30 23.42 -19.71
CA LYS A 115 13.79 24.51 -20.58
C LYS A 115 12.66 25.41 -21.08
N ILE A 116 11.54 24.83 -21.50
CA ILE A 116 10.35 25.58 -21.95
C ILE A 116 9.76 26.41 -20.81
N LEU A 117 9.69 25.83 -19.61
CA LEU A 117 9.22 26.53 -18.41
C LEU A 117 10.12 27.71 -18.03
N LYS A 118 11.46 27.55 -18.08
CA LYS A 118 12.41 28.64 -17.79
C LYS A 118 12.36 29.77 -18.82
N ALA A 119 12.14 29.46 -20.09
CA ALA A 119 12.02 30.47 -21.14
C ALA A 119 10.72 31.28 -21.05
N SER A 120 9.66 30.70 -20.45
CA SER A 120 8.32 31.31 -20.38
C SER A 120 8.04 32.05 -19.07
N LEU A 121 8.96 32.03 -18.10
CA LEU A 121 8.79 32.69 -16.81
C LEU A 121 9.54 34.02 -16.77
N PRO A 122 8.85 35.18 -16.75
CA PRO A 122 9.50 36.45 -16.46
C PRO A 122 10.10 36.40 -15.05
N LYS A 123 11.20 37.13 -14.82
CA LYS A 123 11.90 37.23 -13.53
C LYS A 123 11.02 37.95 -12.50
N GLY A 124 9.99 37.28 -11.98
CA GLY A 124 9.04 37.85 -11.04
C GLY A 124 7.79 36.98 -10.88
N GLY A 125 7.84 36.03 -9.94
CA GLY A 125 6.67 35.28 -9.44
C GLY A 125 6.21 34.11 -10.32
N VAL A 126 5.98 32.94 -9.70
CA VAL A 126 5.34 31.80 -10.36
C VAL A 126 3.86 32.14 -10.57
N SER A 127 3.47 32.44 -11.81
CA SER A 127 2.07 32.75 -12.11
C SER A 127 1.16 31.55 -11.82
N THR A 128 -0.05 31.80 -11.31
CA THR A 128 -1.13 30.80 -11.12
C THR A 128 -1.43 30.00 -12.40
N LEU A 129 -1.15 30.58 -13.57
CA LEU A 129 -1.29 29.93 -14.88
C LEU A 129 -0.32 28.75 -15.07
N THR A 130 0.87 28.81 -14.47
CA THR A 130 1.88 27.73 -14.52
C THR A 130 1.44 26.51 -13.71
N LEU A 131 0.80 26.74 -12.55
CA LEU A 131 0.19 25.68 -11.73
C LEU A 131 -0.99 25.00 -12.45
N TYR A 132 -1.83 25.78 -13.15
CA TYR A 132 -2.94 25.24 -13.95
C TYR A 132 -2.48 24.35 -15.10
N ARG A 133 -1.37 24.68 -15.77
CA ARG A 133 -0.79 23.85 -16.84
C ARG A 133 -0.23 22.53 -16.31
N PHE A 134 0.40 22.54 -15.13
CA PHE A 134 0.83 21.32 -14.45
C PHE A 134 -0.36 20.42 -14.09
N HIS A 135 -1.43 21.00 -13.56
CA HIS A 135 -2.65 20.27 -13.20
C HIS A 135 -3.31 19.59 -14.41
N ARG A 136 -3.25 20.20 -15.60
CA ARG A 136 -3.76 19.62 -16.84
C ARG A 136 -2.95 18.42 -17.35
N ILE A 137 -1.64 18.37 -17.06
CA ILE A 137 -0.76 17.23 -17.41
C ILE A 137 -1.05 16.04 -16.48
N ILE A 138 -1.30 16.30 -15.20
CA ILE A 138 -1.61 15.28 -14.18
C ILE A 138 -2.97 14.60 -14.44
N ARG A 139 -3.91 15.29 -15.11
CA ARG A 139 -5.25 14.76 -15.45
C ARG A 139 -5.32 13.90 -16.71
N LYS A 140 -4.20 13.59 -17.37
CA LYS A 140 -4.25 12.67 -18.52
C LYS A 140 -4.59 11.25 -18.03
N PRO A 141 -5.66 10.63 -18.54
CA PRO A 141 -6.00 9.26 -18.17
C PRO A 141 -4.85 8.33 -18.60
N GLY A 142 -4.32 7.55 -17.65
CA GLY A 142 -3.24 6.58 -17.89
C GLY A 142 -1.94 6.83 -17.11
N ILE A 143 -1.78 7.95 -16.40
CA ILE A 143 -0.63 8.14 -15.51
C ILE A 143 -1.01 7.66 -14.10
N SER A 144 -0.41 6.57 -13.62
CA SER A 144 -0.69 6.07 -12.28
C SER A 144 -0.19 7.06 -11.22
N ALA A 145 -0.90 7.14 -10.09
CA ALA A 145 -0.51 7.98 -8.96
C ALA A 145 0.91 7.63 -8.43
N GLU A 146 1.33 6.38 -8.63
CA GLU A 146 2.65 5.87 -8.24
C GLU A 146 3.75 6.44 -9.16
N ALA A 147 3.49 6.57 -10.46
CA ALA A 147 4.43 7.20 -11.40
C ALA A 147 4.64 8.69 -11.09
N LEU A 148 3.57 9.38 -10.68
CA LEU A 148 3.65 10.77 -10.21
C LEU A 148 4.43 10.89 -8.90
N LEU A 149 4.19 9.98 -7.95
CA LEU A 149 4.91 9.96 -6.68
C LEU A 149 6.40 9.63 -6.87
N PHE A 150 6.72 8.75 -7.82
CA PHE A 150 8.09 8.42 -8.21
C PHE A 150 8.80 9.63 -8.83
N CYS A 151 8.17 10.34 -9.77
CA CYS A 151 8.69 11.59 -10.33
C CYS A 151 8.90 12.68 -9.26
N LEU A 152 7.97 12.83 -8.32
CA LEU A 152 8.07 13.77 -7.21
C LEU A 152 9.17 13.37 -6.19
N LYS A 153 9.41 12.06 -5.99
CA LYS A 153 10.54 11.56 -5.19
C LYS A 153 11.87 11.79 -5.87
N LEU A 154 11.97 11.60 -7.19
CA LEU A 154 13.19 11.88 -7.96
C LEU A 154 13.53 13.37 -7.98
N GLN A 155 12.53 14.25 -7.94
CA GLN A 155 12.74 15.70 -7.81
C GLN A 155 13.11 16.18 -6.40
N LYS A 156 13.09 15.30 -5.38
CA LYS A 156 13.44 15.63 -3.98
C LYS A 156 14.94 15.65 -3.68
N LEU A 157 15.76 15.96 -4.69
CA LEU A 157 17.08 16.55 -4.50
C LEU A 157 17.07 17.95 -5.15
N GLN A 158 16.45 18.95 -4.49
CA GLN A 158 17.25 19.98 -3.82
C GLN A 158 16.50 21.18 -3.18
N THR A 159 15.29 21.63 -3.54
CA THR A 159 14.93 23.02 -3.10
C THR A 159 13.48 23.43 -2.83
N LEU A 160 12.49 22.54 -2.71
CA LEU A 160 11.12 23.01 -2.44
C LEU A 160 10.42 22.23 -1.31
N LYS A 161 10.25 22.90 -0.16
CA LYS A 161 9.28 22.56 0.88
C LYS A 161 7.86 22.70 0.32
N PHE A 162 7.38 21.71 -0.44
CA PHE A 162 5.97 21.63 -0.82
C PHE A 162 5.17 21.06 0.36
N ASN A 163 4.24 21.87 0.85
CA ASN A 163 3.29 21.51 1.90
C ASN A 163 2.29 20.49 1.35
N ILE A 164 2.45 19.21 1.69
CA ILE A 164 1.67 18.06 1.18
C ILE A 164 0.20 18.08 1.63
N LEU A 165 -0.16 18.91 2.63
CA LEU A 165 -1.48 18.93 3.25
C LEU A 165 -2.63 19.40 2.34
N THR A 166 -2.36 20.08 1.23
CA THR A 166 -3.44 20.62 0.37
C THR A 166 -3.96 19.63 -0.67
N PHE A 167 -3.24 18.54 -0.97
CA PHE A 167 -3.60 17.65 -2.09
C PHE A 167 -4.65 16.58 -1.73
N ARG A 168 -4.92 16.37 -0.44
CA ARG A 168 -5.83 15.30 0.03
C ARG A 168 -7.32 15.70 0.08
N LYS A 169 -7.67 16.94 -0.27
CA LYS A 169 -9.06 17.44 -0.25
C LYS A 169 -9.77 17.43 -1.61
N HIS A 170 -9.09 17.05 -2.69
CA HIS A 170 -9.64 17.13 -4.07
C HIS A 170 -9.46 15.85 -4.91
N LEU A 171 -9.16 14.72 -4.26
CA LEU A 171 -9.39 13.38 -4.79
C LEU A 171 -10.59 12.79 -4.04
#